data_AF-A0A3D2AZG8-F1
#
_entry.id   AF-A0A3D2AZG8-F1
#
_cell.length_a   1.000
_cell.length_b   1.000
_cell.length_c   1.000
_cell.angle_alpha   90.00
_cell.angle_beta   90.00
_cell.angle_gamma   90.00
#
_symmetry.space_group_name_H-M   'P 1'
#
loop_
_entity.id
_entity.type
_entity.pdbx_description
1 polymer ?
#
loop_
_entity_poly.entity_id
_entity_poly.type
_entity_poly.pdbx_seq_one_letter_code
_entity_poly.pdbx_strand_id
1 'polypeptide(L)'
;GARRTRSRFLGALEPFTSVRVSYYEREHRDLVRVSDVETVRSPLAARDPESLNYVGYFAELMDEWAQEADPNERLYRLGASMVEAMALGAPIARLARYFEYWLLRLQGVYPPAIACHECAAGLEDDGAWISAREGMFLCARCGGPGKGVRLSSLSIRFLHEASRIRPADLEAISWSIQIGRELEAAHSLLITTHLAKELRSMRVMRELQN
;
A
#
# COMPACT_ATOMS: atom_id res chain seq x y z
N GLY A 1 -6.20 -10.30 -31.03
CA GLY A 1 -6.47 -9.88 -29.64
C GLY A 1 -5.16 -9.59 -28.94
N ALA A 2 -5.23 -9.08 -27.70
CA ALA A 2 -4.06 -8.60 -26.96
C ALA A 2 -2.94 -9.65 -26.78
N ARG A 3 -3.28 -10.95 -26.77
CA ARG A 3 -2.35 -12.09 -26.66
C ARG A 3 -1.57 -12.47 -27.93
N ARG A 4 -1.75 -11.75 -29.05
CA ARG A 4 -0.98 -12.04 -30.28
C ARG A 4 0.46 -11.52 -30.13
N THR A 5 1.45 -12.25 -30.64
CA THR A 5 2.88 -11.93 -30.53
C THR A 5 3.27 -10.55 -31.09
N ARG A 6 2.47 -9.98 -32.00
CA ARG A 6 2.64 -8.62 -32.56
C ARG A 6 1.54 -7.65 -32.09
N SER A 7 0.98 -7.89 -30.91
CA SER A 7 -0.04 -7.02 -30.34
C SER A 7 0.60 -5.70 -29.91
N ARG A 8 -0.03 -4.58 -30.29
CA ARG A 8 0.33 -3.25 -29.76
C ARG A 8 0.12 -3.10 -28.24
N PHE A 9 -0.56 -4.05 -27.61
CA PHE A 9 -0.86 -4.05 -26.17
C PHE A 9 0.13 -4.87 -25.33
N LEU A 10 1.14 -5.49 -25.96
CA LEU A 10 2.09 -6.35 -25.27
C LEU A 10 2.88 -5.54 -24.23
N GLY A 11 2.92 -6.00 -22.97
CA GLY A 11 3.61 -5.32 -21.88
C GLY A 11 2.86 -4.11 -21.27
N ALA A 12 1.94 -3.48 -22.02
CA ALA A 12 1.18 -2.34 -21.53
C ALA A 12 0.07 -2.73 -20.54
N LEU A 13 -0.46 -3.95 -20.66
CA LEU A 13 -1.52 -4.48 -19.79
C LEU A 13 -0.97 -5.42 -18.70
N GLU A 14 0.29 -5.23 -18.31
CA GLU A 14 0.88 -5.94 -17.17
C GLU A 14 0.45 -5.31 -15.85
N PRO A 15 0.37 -6.08 -14.74
CA PRO A 15 -0.07 -5.59 -13.45
C PRO A 15 0.65 -4.32 -13.00
N PHE A 16 -0.11 -3.39 -12.40
CA PHE A 16 0.40 -2.15 -11.84
C PHE A 16 1.10 -1.20 -12.83
N THR A 17 0.94 -1.42 -14.14
CA THR A 17 1.41 -0.50 -15.17
C THR A 17 0.45 0.68 -15.30
N SER A 18 0.99 1.91 -15.24
CA SER A 18 0.20 3.12 -15.51
C SER A 18 0.10 3.35 -17.02
N VAL A 19 -1.14 3.48 -17.49
CA VAL A 19 -1.46 3.58 -18.92
C VAL A 19 -2.47 4.69 -19.19
N ARG A 20 -2.44 5.21 -20.41
CA ARG A 20 -3.54 5.95 -21.02
C ARG A 20 -4.31 4.98 -21.91
N VAL A 21 -5.61 4.84 -21.67
CA VAL A 21 -6.47 3.88 -22.39
C VAL A 21 -7.54 4.62 -23.16
N SER A 22 -7.72 4.27 -24.43
CA SER A 22 -8.90 4.62 -25.21
C SER A 22 -9.80 3.40 -25.34
N TYR A 23 -11.09 3.54 -25.05
CA TYR A 23 -12.05 2.45 -25.11
C TYR A 23 -13.41 2.90 -25.64
N TYR A 24 -14.20 1.94 -26.10
CA TYR A 24 -15.60 2.10 -26.46
C TYR A 24 -16.48 1.42 -25.42
N GLU A 25 -17.43 2.16 -24.86
CA GLU A 25 -18.42 1.70 -23.90
C GLU A 25 -19.82 1.67 -24.53
N ARG A 26 -20.70 0.79 -24.03
CA ARG A 26 -22.10 0.69 -24.44
C ARG A 26 -22.96 0.51 -23.19
N GLU A 27 -24.07 1.24 -23.08
CA GLU A 27 -24.96 1.32 -21.90
C GLU A 27 -25.55 -0.02 -21.38
N HIS A 28 -25.27 -1.16 -22.02
CA HIS A 28 -25.80 -2.49 -21.63
C HIS A 28 -24.73 -3.59 -21.67
N ARG A 29 -23.46 -3.23 -21.45
CA ARG A 29 -22.38 -4.20 -21.32
C ARG A 29 -21.46 -3.82 -20.17
N ASP A 30 -21.19 -4.80 -19.31
CA ASP A 30 -20.26 -4.64 -18.19
C ASP A 30 -18.80 -4.47 -18.66
N LEU A 31 -18.49 -4.93 -19.89
CA LEU A 31 -17.15 -4.87 -20.46
C LEU A 31 -17.02 -3.84 -21.58
N VAL A 32 -15.94 -3.06 -21.50
CA VAL A 32 -15.53 -2.10 -22.54
C VAL A 32 -14.66 -2.75 -23.61
N ARG A 33 -14.67 -2.18 -24.81
CA ARG A 33 -13.74 -2.57 -25.88
C ARG A 33 -12.57 -1.59 -25.91
N VAL A 34 -11.41 -2.01 -25.43
CA VAL A 34 -10.17 -1.25 -25.54
C VAL A 34 -9.74 -1.13 -27.01
N SER A 35 -9.51 0.09 -27.46
CA SER A 35 -9.07 0.41 -28.82
C SER A 35 -7.59 0.76 -28.90
N ASP A 36 -7.07 1.44 -27.86
CA ASP A 36 -5.68 1.85 -27.79
C ASP A 36 -5.19 1.91 -26.33
N VAL A 37 -3.90 1.66 -26.12
CA VAL A 37 -3.23 1.70 -24.81
C VAL A 37 -1.83 2.25 -25.02
N GLU A 38 -1.51 3.31 -24.30
CA GLU A 38 -0.18 3.92 -24.27
C GLU A 38 0.39 3.77 -22.85
N THR A 39 1.55 3.13 -22.73
CA THR A 39 2.24 3.02 -21.44
C THR A 39 2.75 4.38 -21.01
N VAL A 40 2.27 4.87 -19.87
CA VAL A 40 2.75 6.10 -19.24
C VAL A 40 3.96 5.78 -18.35
N ARG A 41 3.85 4.73 -17.53
CA ARG A 41 4.95 4.27 -16.68
C ARG A 41 4.80 2.79 -16.35
N SER A 42 5.90 2.05 -16.40
CA SER A 42 5.92 0.63 -16.09
C SER A 42 6.75 0.37 -14.82
N PRO A 43 6.32 -0.56 -13.94
CA PRO A 43 7.16 -1.00 -12.82
C PRO A 43 8.46 -1.66 -13.28
N LEU A 44 8.56 -2.13 -14.54
CA LEU A 44 9.80 -2.65 -15.12
C LEU A 44 10.92 -1.59 -15.23
N ALA A 45 10.60 -0.30 -15.08
CA ALA A 45 11.57 0.77 -14.98
C ALA A 45 12.19 0.89 -13.57
N ALA A 46 11.82 0.02 -12.62
CA ALA A 46 12.40 0.00 -11.28
C ALA A 46 13.93 -0.12 -11.34
N ARG A 47 14.63 0.70 -10.54
CA ARG A 47 16.10 0.65 -10.45
C ARG A 47 16.58 -0.58 -9.68
N ASP A 48 15.78 -1.02 -8.71
CA ASP A 48 16.03 -2.18 -7.90
C ASP A 48 15.13 -3.34 -8.35
N PRO A 49 15.70 -4.46 -8.86
CA PRO A 49 14.93 -5.63 -9.28
C PRO A 49 14.07 -6.24 -8.17
N GLU A 50 14.46 -6.13 -6.89
CA GLU A 50 13.66 -6.66 -5.78
C GLU A 50 12.30 -5.96 -5.67
N SER A 51 12.20 -4.72 -6.16
CA SER A 51 10.95 -3.98 -6.22
C SER A 51 9.88 -4.69 -7.05
N LEU A 52 10.28 -5.46 -8.07
CA LEU A 52 9.33 -6.19 -8.92
C LEU A 52 8.57 -7.29 -8.15
N ASN A 53 9.14 -7.82 -7.07
CA ASN A 53 8.47 -8.82 -6.23
C ASN A 53 7.24 -8.26 -5.50
N TYR A 54 7.16 -6.94 -5.35
CA TYR A 54 6.06 -6.24 -4.68
C TYR A 54 4.98 -5.73 -5.64
N VAL A 55 5.19 -5.83 -6.96
CA VAL A 55 4.21 -5.37 -7.97
C VAL A 55 2.87 -6.09 -7.82
N GLY A 56 2.92 -7.41 -7.67
CA GLY A 56 1.72 -8.21 -7.43
C GLY A 56 1.01 -7.86 -6.12
N TYR A 57 1.79 -7.50 -5.09
CA TYR A 57 1.25 -7.07 -3.80
C TYR A 57 0.49 -5.74 -3.90
N PHE A 58 1.09 -4.72 -4.52
CA PHE A 58 0.42 -3.44 -4.70
C PHE A 58 -0.78 -3.55 -5.63
N ALA A 59 -0.69 -4.34 -6.69
CA ALA A 59 -1.82 -4.59 -7.59
C ALA A 59 -2.99 -5.28 -6.87
N GLU A 60 -2.73 -6.33 -6.09
CA GLU A 60 -3.79 -7.02 -5.33
C GLU A 60 -4.43 -6.09 -4.29
N LEU A 61 -3.63 -5.32 -3.55
CA LEU A 61 -4.16 -4.32 -2.61
C LEU A 61 -5.00 -3.23 -3.30
N MET A 62 -4.65 -2.80 -4.51
CA MET A 62 -5.49 -1.85 -5.24
C MET A 62 -6.80 -2.50 -5.69
N ASP A 63 -6.74 -3.73 -6.21
CA ASP A 63 -7.91 -4.47 -6.70
C ASP A 63 -8.93 -4.73 -5.58
N GLU A 64 -8.45 -5.06 -4.38
CA GLU A 64 -9.31 -5.35 -3.23
C GLU A 64 -10.04 -4.13 -2.63
N TRP A 65 -9.54 -2.91 -2.87
CA TRP A 65 -10.14 -1.67 -2.35
C TRP A 65 -10.68 -0.71 -3.41
N ALA A 66 -10.47 -1.02 -4.70
CA ALA A 66 -11.10 -0.27 -5.78
C ALA A 66 -12.52 -0.80 -6.00
N GLN A 67 -13.53 0.07 -5.88
CA GLN A 67 -14.88 -0.28 -6.25
C GLN A 67 -15.04 -0.27 -7.77
N GLU A 68 -15.76 -1.26 -8.30
CA GLU A 68 -16.01 -1.36 -9.73
C GLU A 68 -16.82 -0.16 -10.22
N ALA A 69 -16.37 0.44 -11.33
CA ALA A 69 -16.97 1.63 -11.94
C ALA A 69 -17.05 2.88 -11.03
N ASP A 70 -16.27 2.95 -9.94
CA ASP A 70 -16.18 4.13 -9.07
C ASP A 70 -14.81 4.83 -9.19
N PRO A 71 -14.74 6.01 -9.82
CA PRO A 71 -13.48 6.74 -9.97
C PRO A 71 -12.87 7.16 -8.61
N ASN A 72 -11.75 6.54 -8.24
CA ASN A 72 -10.99 6.91 -7.05
C ASN A 72 -9.64 7.55 -7.40
N GLU A 73 -9.63 8.87 -7.60
CA GLU A 73 -8.42 9.62 -7.98
C GLU A 73 -7.30 9.49 -6.94
N ARG A 74 -7.64 9.47 -5.65
CA ARG A 74 -6.65 9.41 -4.57
C ARG A 74 -5.92 8.06 -4.55
N LEU A 75 -6.66 6.96 -4.71
CA LEU A 75 -6.10 5.62 -4.80
C LEU A 75 -5.24 5.47 -6.07
N TYR A 76 -5.72 5.98 -7.21
CA TYR A 76 -4.95 6.01 -8.45
C TYR A 76 -3.61 6.76 -8.28
N ARG A 77 -3.65 7.95 -7.67
CA ARG A 77 -2.44 8.76 -7.43
C ARG A 77 -1.46 8.08 -6.48
N LEU A 78 -1.96 7.37 -5.47
CA LEU A 78 -1.12 6.55 -4.60
C LEU A 78 -0.38 5.47 -5.42
N GLY A 79 -1.09 4.67 -6.20
CA GLY A 79 -0.48 3.64 -7.06
C GLY A 79 0.53 4.21 -8.05
N ALA A 80 0.17 5.29 -8.75
CA ALA A 80 1.07 5.96 -9.71
C ALA A 80 2.37 6.45 -9.03
N SER A 81 2.27 6.99 -7.81
CA SER A 81 3.43 7.45 -7.05
C SER A 81 4.35 6.32 -6.59
N MET A 82 3.84 5.09 -6.41
CA MET A 82 4.67 3.92 -6.11
C MET A 82 5.53 3.54 -7.31
N VAL A 83 4.92 3.45 -8.50
CA VAL A 83 5.65 3.14 -9.75
C VAL A 83 6.73 4.19 -10.02
N GLU A 84 6.45 5.46 -9.75
CA GLU A 84 7.44 6.52 -9.83
C GLU A 84 8.58 6.33 -8.81
N ALA A 85 8.26 6.08 -7.55
CA ALA A 85 9.26 5.90 -6.51
C ALA A 85 10.16 4.67 -6.77
N MET A 86 9.60 3.57 -7.28
CA MET A 86 10.36 2.39 -7.70
C MET A 86 11.35 2.73 -8.83
N ALA A 87 10.92 3.52 -9.83
CA ALA A 87 11.79 3.98 -10.92
C ALA A 87 12.88 4.96 -10.45
N LEU A 88 12.65 5.65 -9.33
CA LEU A 88 13.65 6.52 -8.68
C LEU A 88 14.56 5.75 -7.71
N GLY A 89 14.26 4.47 -7.41
CA GLY A 89 15.07 3.62 -6.55
C GLY A 89 14.79 3.77 -5.06
N ALA A 90 13.58 4.22 -4.69
CA ALA A 90 13.20 4.29 -3.28
C ALA A 90 13.19 2.88 -2.65
N PRO A 91 13.60 2.72 -1.37
CA PRO A 91 13.72 1.41 -0.73
C PRO A 91 12.37 0.68 -0.64
N ILE A 92 12.27 -0.51 -1.25
CA ILE A 92 10.97 -1.18 -1.43
C ILE A 92 10.29 -1.56 -0.11
N ALA A 93 11.05 -1.98 0.91
CA ALA A 93 10.50 -2.32 2.22
C ALA A 93 9.82 -1.11 2.90
N ARG A 94 10.32 0.11 2.67
CA ARG A 94 9.70 1.35 3.17
C ARG A 94 8.47 1.71 2.34
N LEU A 95 8.56 1.56 1.02
CA LEU A 95 7.44 1.78 0.11
C LEU A 95 6.26 0.88 0.44
N ALA A 96 6.49 -0.39 0.79
CA ALA A 96 5.43 -1.31 1.16
C ALA A 96 4.63 -0.81 2.38
N ARG A 97 5.33 -0.42 3.45
CA ARG A 97 4.69 0.13 4.66
C ARG A 97 4.03 1.49 4.42
N TYR A 98 4.62 2.32 3.55
CA TYR A 98 4.03 3.60 3.14
C TYR A 98 2.72 3.39 2.37
N PHE A 99 2.71 2.46 1.41
CA PHE A 99 1.54 2.15 0.59
C PHE A 99 0.39 1.65 1.44
N GLU A 100 0.62 0.70 2.34
CA GLU A 100 -0.39 0.20 3.29
C GLU A 100 -0.95 1.30 4.19
N TYR A 101 -0.07 2.13 4.77
CA TYR A 101 -0.49 3.24 5.62
C TYR A 101 -1.46 4.16 4.89
N TRP A 102 -1.09 4.60 3.67
CA TRP A 102 -1.93 5.50 2.89
C TRP A 102 -3.17 4.83 2.32
N LEU A 103 -3.08 3.57 1.90
CA LEU A 103 -4.24 2.78 1.48
C LEU A 103 -5.28 2.73 2.60
N LEU A 104 -4.89 2.24 3.78
CA LEU A 104 -5.79 2.13 4.93
C LEU A 104 -6.36 3.50 5.34
N ARG A 105 -5.56 4.56 5.26
CA ARG A 105 -6.02 5.93 5.54
C ARG A 105 -7.03 6.45 4.53
N LEU A 106 -6.77 6.27 3.24
CA LEU A 106 -7.67 6.70 2.17
C LEU A 106 -9.01 5.97 2.23
N GLN A 107 -9.00 4.74 2.72
CA GLN A 107 -10.17 3.89 2.88
C GLN A 107 -10.88 4.06 4.24
N GLY A 108 -10.39 4.96 5.11
CA GLY A 108 -11.01 5.27 6.39
C GLY A 108 -10.87 4.16 7.45
N VAL A 109 -9.96 3.21 7.24
CA VAL A 109 -9.72 2.05 8.13
C VAL A 109 -8.58 2.31 9.11
N TYR A 110 -7.77 3.33 8.85
CA TYR A 110 -6.65 3.69 9.70
C TYR A 110 -7.06 4.70 10.79
N PRO A 111 -6.42 4.65 11.99
CA PRO A 111 -6.67 5.65 13.03
C PRO A 111 -6.47 7.09 12.52
N PRO A 112 -7.40 8.02 12.81
CA PRO A 112 -7.41 9.36 12.20
C PRO A 112 -6.29 10.27 12.71
N ALA A 113 -5.74 9.99 13.89
CA ALA A 113 -4.65 10.73 14.50
C ALA A 113 -3.65 9.77 15.13
N ILE A 114 -2.37 10.15 15.12
CA ILE A 114 -1.31 9.45 15.83
C ILE A 114 -1.31 9.95 17.29
N ALA A 115 -2.36 9.59 18.02
CA ALA A 115 -2.54 9.88 19.43
C ALA A 115 -3.36 8.75 20.08
N CYS A 116 -3.25 8.60 21.40
CA CYS A 116 -4.04 7.60 22.11
C CYS A 116 -5.53 7.91 22.00
N HIS A 117 -6.33 6.95 21.53
CA HIS A 117 -7.78 7.09 21.40
C HIS A 117 -8.48 7.36 22.74
N GLU A 118 -8.02 6.73 23.82
CA GLU A 118 -8.66 6.79 25.15
C GLU A 118 -8.33 8.06 25.94
N CYS A 119 -7.06 8.51 25.89
CA CYS A 119 -6.59 9.60 26.75
C CYS A 119 -5.94 10.77 26.00
N ALA A 120 -5.95 10.75 24.67
CA ALA A 120 -5.36 11.76 23.78
C ALA A 120 -3.84 12.02 23.98
N ALA A 121 -3.15 11.18 24.75
CA ALA A 121 -1.70 11.30 24.93
C ALA A 121 -0.94 11.09 23.61
N GLY A 122 0.15 11.85 23.45
CA GLY A 122 1.14 11.63 22.39
C GLY A 122 1.78 10.25 22.48
N LEU A 123 2.35 9.80 21.37
CA LEU A 123 2.86 8.43 21.19
C LEU A 123 4.32 8.40 20.71
N GLU A 124 4.94 9.57 20.54
CA GLU A 124 6.27 9.72 19.95
C GLU A 124 7.43 9.30 20.87
N ASP A 125 7.17 9.20 22.18
CA ASP A 125 8.18 8.86 23.20
C ASP A 125 8.14 7.36 23.53
N ASP A 126 6.97 6.84 23.92
CA ASP A 126 6.79 5.46 24.36
C ASP A 126 6.28 4.52 23.26
N GLY A 127 5.87 5.05 22.11
CA GLY A 127 5.20 4.31 21.04
C GLY A 127 3.73 4.02 21.37
N ALA A 128 3.17 3.03 20.68
CA ALA A 128 1.74 2.71 20.78
C ALA A 128 1.45 1.21 20.71
N TRP A 129 0.21 0.87 20.97
CA TRP A 129 -0.44 -0.36 20.55
C TRP A 129 -1.50 -0.02 19.50
N ILE A 130 -1.66 -0.84 18.47
CA ILE A 130 -2.79 -0.74 17.53
C ILE A 130 -3.80 -1.84 17.82
N SER A 131 -5.03 -1.45 18.15
CA SER A 131 -6.07 -2.41 18.55
C SER A 131 -6.57 -3.24 17.37
N ALA A 132 -6.74 -4.54 17.59
CA ALA A 132 -7.15 -5.47 16.53
C ALA A 132 -8.58 -5.22 16.04
N ARG A 133 -9.50 -4.87 16.94
CA ARG A 133 -10.93 -4.74 16.64
C ARG A 133 -11.29 -3.37 16.07
N GLU A 134 -10.75 -2.31 16.65
CA GLU A 134 -11.19 -0.94 16.35
C GLU A 134 -10.16 -0.19 15.49
N GLY A 135 -8.96 -0.75 15.30
CA GLY A 135 -7.88 -0.09 14.59
C GLY A 135 -7.48 1.22 15.25
N MET A 136 -7.46 1.28 16.59
CA MET A 136 -7.16 2.50 17.34
C MET A 136 -5.76 2.46 17.93
N PHE A 137 -5.08 3.61 17.97
CA PHE A 137 -3.84 3.72 18.73
C PHE A 137 -4.13 3.85 20.23
N LEU A 138 -3.38 3.11 21.04
CA LEU A 138 -3.43 3.16 22.49
C LEU A 138 -2.03 3.37 23.05
N CYS A 139 -1.86 4.29 24.00
CA CYS A 139 -0.58 4.48 24.69
C CYS A 139 -0.27 3.28 25.61
N ALA A 140 0.92 3.25 26.19
CA ALA A 140 1.35 2.18 27.09
C ALA A 140 0.44 1.98 28.32
N ARG A 141 -0.28 3.02 28.76
CA ARG A 141 -1.22 2.93 29.91
C ARG A 141 -2.59 2.36 29.54
N CYS A 142 -3.10 2.68 28.35
CA CYS A 142 -4.44 2.29 27.91
C CYS A 142 -4.42 0.95 27.15
N GLY A 143 -3.34 0.72 26.39
CA GLY A 143 -3.06 -0.50 25.66
C GLY A 143 -2.38 -1.57 26.53
N GLY A 144 -1.87 -2.62 25.89
CA GLY A 144 -1.12 -3.68 26.55
C GLY A 144 -1.12 -5.00 25.77
N PRO A 145 -0.37 -6.00 26.25
CA PRO A 145 -0.35 -7.34 25.67
C PRO A 145 -1.78 -7.89 25.53
N GLY A 146 -2.06 -8.53 24.39
CA GLY A 146 -3.39 -9.09 24.07
C GLY A 146 -4.41 -8.07 23.58
N LYS A 147 -4.14 -6.75 23.67
CA LYS A 147 -5.02 -5.71 23.12
C LYS A 147 -4.70 -5.31 21.68
N GLY A 148 -3.60 -5.80 21.10
CA GLY A 148 -3.19 -5.43 19.75
C GLY A 148 -1.72 -5.70 19.43
N VAL A 149 -1.24 -5.06 18.36
CA VAL A 149 0.18 -5.11 17.95
C VAL A 149 0.93 -3.92 18.52
N ARG A 150 2.12 -4.18 19.08
CA ARG A 150 3.01 -3.16 19.63
C ARG A 150 3.77 -2.46 18.51
N LEU A 151 3.79 -1.13 18.54
CA LEU A 151 4.60 -0.26 17.68
C LEU A 151 5.54 0.56 18.55
N SER A 152 6.85 0.46 18.33
CA SER A 152 7.86 1.30 18.99
C SER A 152 7.66 2.78 18.69
N SER A 153 8.27 3.65 19.49
CA SER A 153 8.28 5.10 19.22
C SER A 153 8.92 5.43 17.87
N LEU A 154 9.91 4.66 17.42
CA LEU A 154 10.50 4.81 16.10
C LEU A 154 9.52 4.47 14.97
N SER A 155 8.70 3.43 15.13
CA SER A 155 7.63 3.12 14.17
C SER A 155 6.56 4.21 14.12
N ILE A 156 6.21 4.79 15.27
CA ILE A 156 5.31 5.95 15.34
C ILE A 156 5.90 7.18 14.64
N ARG A 157 7.19 7.48 14.87
CA ARG A 157 7.90 8.56 14.17
C ARG A 157 7.96 8.32 12.66
N PHE A 158 8.22 7.08 12.22
CA PHE A 158 8.17 6.73 10.80
C PHE A 158 6.80 7.07 10.19
N LEU A 159 5.70 6.64 10.82
CA LEU A 159 4.34 6.94 10.33
C LEU A 159 4.06 8.45 10.28
N HIS A 160 4.50 9.17 11.31
CA HIS A 160 4.38 10.61 11.38
C HIS A 160 5.14 11.29 10.22
N GLU A 161 6.40 10.95 9.98
CA GLU A 161 7.20 11.53 8.89
C GLU A 161 6.67 11.11 7.50
N ALA A 162 6.36 9.82 7.31
CA ALA A 162 5.81 9.27 6.08
C ALA A 162 4.49 9.94 5.67
N SER A 163 3.69 10.42 6.63
CA SER A 163 2.45 11.14 6.34
C SER A 163 2.64 12.52 5.68
N ARG A 164 3.88 13.03 5.58
CA ARG A 164 4.18 14.39 5.13
C ARG A 164 5.13 14.46 3.94
N ILE A 165 5.67 13.33 3.50
CA ILE A 165 6.64 13.27 2.41
C ILE A 165 6.12 12.43 1.25
N ARG A 166 6.76 12.59 0.09
CA ARG A 166 6.47 11.76 -1.08
C ARG A 166 7.13 10.39 -0.91
N PRO A 167 6.61 9.34 -1.56
CA PRO A 167 7.19 8.00 -1.44
C PRO A 167 8.64 7.92 -1.97
N ALA A 168 8.97 8.75 -2.96
CA ALA A 168 10.33 8.86 -3.50
C ALA A 168 11.35 9.40 -2.49
N ASP A 169 10.91 10.12 -1.45
CA ASP A 169 11.78 10.77 -0.46
C ASP A 169 11.98 9.89 0.79
N LEU A 170 11.46 8.65 0.81
CA LEU A 170 11.48 7.75 1.98
C LEU A 170 12.88 7.34 2.43
N GLU A 171 13.91 7.54 1.61
CA GLU A 171 15.30 7.26 1.98
C GLU A 171 15.75 8.11 3.19
N ALA A 172 15.21 9.32 3.33
CA ALA A 172 15.56 10.27 4.38
C ALA A 172 15.02 9.90 5.77
N ILE A 173 14.05 9.00 5.86
CA ILE A 173 13.42 8.59 7.13
C ILE A 173 14.23 7.47 7.77
N SER A 174 14.38 7.52 9.10
CA SER A 174 15.02 6.46 9.88
C SER A 174 14.31 5.11 9.70
N TRP A 175 15.08 4.05 9.50
CA TRP A 175 14.56 2.71 9.22
C TRP A 175 15.35 1.62 9.93
N SER A 176 14.63 0.58 10.36
CA SER A 176 15.22 -0.66 10.86
C SER A 176 14.32 -1.83 10.48
N ILE A 177 14.88 -3.04 10.51
CA ILE A 177 14.11 -4.28 10.30
C ILE A 177 12.97 -4.39 11.33
N GLN A 178 13.20 -3.92 12.56
CA GLN A 178 12.18 -3.88 13.60
C GLN A 178 11.01 -2.97 13.23
N ILE A 179 11.27 -1.76 12.71
CA ILE A 179 10.20 -0.86 12.23
C ILE A 179 9.39 -1.56 11.13
N GLY A 180 10.06 -2.18 10.16
CA GLY A 180 9.40 -2.89 9.07
C GLY A 180 8.47 -3.99 9.56
N ARG A 181 8.92 -4.83 10.52
CA ARG A 181 8.14 -5.93 11.11
C ARG A 181 6.96 -5.44 11.94
N GLU A 182 7.16 -4.40 12.76
CA GLU A 182 6.10 -3.83 13.59
C GLU A 182 4.97 -3.25 12.73
N LEU A 183 5.33 -2.48 11.69
CA LEU A 183 4.35 -1.91 10.76
C LEU A 183 3.68 -2.98 9.90
N GLU A 184 4.43 -4.02 9.49
CA GLU A 184 3.84 -5.17 8.80
C GLU A 184 2.73 -5.81 9.60
N ALA A 185 3.03 -6.17 10.85
CA ALA A 185 2.10 -6.86 11.73
C ALA A 185 0.87 -5.98 12.01
N ALA A 186 1.09 -4.68 12.26
CA ALA A 186 0.03 -3.72 12.48
C ALA A 186 -0.89 -3.55 11.26
N HIS A 187 -0.33 -3.30 10.08
CA HIS A 187 -1.12 -3.08 8.88
C HIS A 187 -1.79 -4.36 8.39
N SER A 188 -1.12 -5.50 8.47
CA SER A 188 -1.70 -6.80 8.12
C SER A 188 -2.90 -7.13 8.98
N LEU A 189 -2.84 -6.83 10.28
CA LEU A 189 -3.97 -6.97 11.19
C LEU A 189 -5.17 -6.12 10.75
N LEU A 190 -4.96 -4.86 10.38
CA LEU A 190 -6.04 -3.98 9.90
C LEU A 190 -6.61 -4.44 8.56
N ILE A 191 -5.73 -4.78 7.61
CA ILE A 191 -6.07 -5.28 6.29
C ILE A 191 -6.94 -6.53 6.39
N THR A 192 -6.49 -7.54 7.12
CA THR A 192 -7.21 -8.81 7.24
C THR A 192 -8.52 -8.66 8.00
N THR A 193 -8.56 -7.81 9.02
CA THR A 193 -9.78 -7.52 9.77
C THR A 193 -10.84 -6.84 8.90
N HIS A 194 -10.41 -5.91 8.02
CA HIS A 194 -11.34 -5.16 7.17
C HIS A 194 -11.77 -5.95 5.92
N LEU A 195 -10.84 -6.65 5.26
CA LEU A 195 -11.16 -7.46 4.09
C LEU A 195 -11.86 -8.78 4.42
N ALA A 196 -11.80 -9.22 5.69
CA ALA A 196 -12.25 -10.54 6.14
C ALA A 196 -11.63 -11.72 5.35
N LYS A 197 -10.43 -11.52 4.76
CA LYS A 197 -9.64 -12.54 4.05
C LYS A 197 -8.15 -12.22 4.07
N GLU A 198 -7.33 -13.24 3.79
CA GLU A 198 -5.89 -13.08 3.58
C GLU A 198 -5.57 -12.74 2.12
N LEU A 199 -4.52 -11.92 1.93
CA LEU A 199 -3.99 -11.60 0.61
C LEU A 199 -3.10 -12.73 0.08
N ARG A 200 -3.21 -13.03 -1.21
CA ARG A 200 -2.45 -14.11 -1.86
C ARG A 200 -0.99 -13.72 -2.01
N SER A 201 -0.71 -12.48 -2.39
CA SER A 201 0.64 -11.93 -2.55
C SER A 201 1.43 -11.91 -1.25
N MET A 202 0.79 -11.65 -0.10
CA MET A 202 1.40 -11.73 1.23
C MET A 202 1.94 -13.13 1.56
N ARG A 203 1.30 -14.18 1.05
CA ARG A 203 1.79 -15.55 1.19
C ARG A 203 3.04 -15.76 0.33
N VAL A 204 3.01 -15.32 -0.92
CA VAL A 204 4.13 -15.44 -1.86
C VAL A 204 5.35 -14.65 -1.39
N MET A 205 5.18 -13.42 -0.90
CA MET A 205 6.30 -12.61 -0.40
C MET A 205 6.98 -13.24 0.82
N ARG A 206 6.22 -13.88 1.72
CA ARG A 206 6.78 -14.62 2.85
C ARG A 206 7.59 -15.85 2.41
N GLU A 207 7.19 -16.50 1.33
CA GLU A 207 7.94 -17.62 0.74
C GLU A 207 9.23 -17.17 0.05
N LEU A 208 9.28 -15.94 -0.50
CA LEU A 208 10.48 -15.36 -1.13
C LEU A 208 11.50 -14.79 -0.15
N GLN A 209 11.11 -14.52 1.10
CA GLN A 209 11.96 -13.95 2.15
C GLN A 209 12.55 -15.01 3.11
N ASN A 210 12.19 -16.28 2.93
CA ASN A 210 12.74 -17.44 3.64
C ASN A 210 13.81 -18.14 2.80
#